data_AF-A0A7D8YL63-F1
#
_entry.id   AF-A0A7D8YL63-F1
#
_cell.length_a   1.000
_cell.length_b   1.000
_cell.length_c   1.000
_cell.angle_alpha   90.00
_cell.angle_beta   90.00
_cell.angle_gamma   90.00
#
_symmetry.space_group_name_H-M   'P 1'
#
loop_
_entity.id
_entity.type
_entity.pdbx_description
1 polymer ?
#
loop_
_entity_poly.entity_id
_entity_poly.type
_entity_poly.pdbx_seq_one_letter_code
_entity_poly.pdbx_strand_id
1 'polypeptide(L)'
;MRALGAAIAIATAAGAAQAQFFSFASNSNGENWTFEYNPQTQRLTHSDANNGSPVTLLVDDRNGPMPAVSIDTEFRADMTLSTLSSVAIGGDEFLHIYALNGSFEFLVDVGNGLETAMRVEFNDATLTARGPSDRWSSTATISGGDTASDPGRVTYSFFQPLVGLVPNAAAYGLGVGSSIGPDDFSFTLTSLNTSGALPFDPESNPGALGTPTGGPGDFPTQTWWSEGSFSGSAIIPSPASLALLGMGGLAMARRRR
;
A
#
# COMPACT_ATOMS: atom_id res chain seq x y z
N MET A 1 22.09 -13.35 -45.03
CA MET A 1 22.19 -14.15 -43.79
C MET A 1 22.74 -13.40 -42.56
N ARG A 2 22.90 -12.06 -42.56
CA ARG A 2 23.42 -11.31 -41.39
C ARG A 2 22.35 -10.80 -40.40
N ALA A 3 21.06 -10.98 -40.69
CA ALA A 3 19.97 -10.48 -39.86
C ALA A 3 19.52 -11.43 -38.74
N LEU A 4 19.89 -12.73 -38.80
CA LEU A 4 19.40 -13.74 -37.87
C LEU A 4 20.12 -13.70 -36.50
N GLY A 5 21.40 -13.29 -36.47
CA GLY A 5 22.19 -13.23 -35.24
C GLY A 5 21.79 -12.11 -34.28
N ALA A 6 21.28 -10.99 -34.79
CA ALA A 6 20.82 -9.87 -33.95
C ALA A 6 19.53 -10.19 -33.20
N ALA A 7 18.63 -11.00 -33.77
CA ALA A 7 17.37 -11.37 -33.12
C ALA A 7 17.55 -12.32 -31.93
N ILE A 8 18.56 -13.21 -32.00
CA ILE A 8 18.84 -14.19 -30.94
C ILE A 8 19.50 -13.52 -29.71
N ALA A 9 20.32 -12.48 -29.93
CA ALA A 9 20.90 -11.68 -28.85
C ALA A 9 19.85 -10.80 -28.12
N ILE A 10 18.78 -10.41 -28.81
CA ILE A 10 17.69 -9.59 -28.26
C ILE A 10 16.73 -10.46 -27.42
N ALA A 11 16.53 -11.74 -27.78
CA ALA A 11 15.63 -12.65 -27.06
C ALA A 11 16.16 -13.10 -25.69
N THR A 12 17.48 -13.06 -25.45
CA THR A 12 18.09 -13.48 -24.17
C THR A 12 18.18 -12.37 -23.13
N ALA A 13 17.93 -11.11 -23.51
CA ALA A 13 17.93 -9.97 -22.59
C ALA A 13 16.52 -9.60 -22.09
N ALA A 14 15.47 -10.29 -22.54
CA ALA A 14 14.10 -10.06 -22.07
C ALA A 14 13.90 -10.78 -20.73
N GLY A 15 14.50 -10.25 -19.66
CA GLY A 15 14.25 -10.70 -18.30
C GLY A 15 12.77 -10.53 -17.97
N ALA A 16 12.16 -11.57 -17.40
CA ALA A 16 10.76 -11.54 -16.99
C ALA A 16 10.50 -10.35 -16.04
N ALA A 17 9.39 -9.63 -16.23
CA ALA A 17 8.88 -8.76 -15.19
C ALA A 17 8.55 -9.62 -13.96
N GLN A 18 9.05 -9.23 -12.80
CA GLN A 18 8.88 -10.00 -11.55
C GLN A 18 7.86 -9.28 -10.68
N ALA A 19 6.85 -10.03 -10.24
CA ALA A 19 5.94 -9.61 -9.17
C ALA A 19 6.69 -9.68 -7.83
N GLN A 20 6.51 -8.67 -6.99
CA GLN A 20 7.12 -8.53 -5.68
C GLN A 20 6.06 -8.48 -4.60
N PHE A 21 6.41 -8.98 -3.42
CA PHE A 21 5.58 -8.85 -2.24
C PHE A 21 6.19 -7.86 -1.25
N PHE A 22 5.32 -7.01 -0.73
CA PHE A 22 5.62 -6.03 0.31
C PHE A 22 4.69 -6.27 1.48
N SER A 23 5.20 -6.18 2.70
CA SER A 23 4.35 -6.26 3.88
C SER A 23 4.93 -5.48 5.05
N PHE A 24 4.07 -5.06 5.96
CA PHE A 24 4.48 -4.70 7.32
C PHE A 24 3.37 -5.07 8.29
N ALA A 25 3.73 -5.36 9.53
CA ALA A 25 2.76 -5.56 10.60
C ALA A 25 2.95 -4.44 11.63
N SER A 26 1.88 -3.75 11.99
CA SER A 26 1.89 -2.68 13.00
C SER A 26 2.08 -3.21 14.43
N ASN A 27 2.05 -4.53 14.63
CA ASN A 27 2.28 -5.17 15.93
C ASN A 27 3.68 -4.92 16.53
N SER A 28 4.60 -4.26 15.82
CA SER A 28 5.87 -3.78 16.35
C SER A 28 5.80 -2.35 16.93
N ASN A 29 4.67 -1.65 16.78
CA ASN A 29 4.49 -0.27 17.24
C ASN A 29 3.35 -0.18 18.27
N GLY A 30 3.53 -0.79 19.43
CA GLY A 30 2.60 -0.66 20.56
C GLY A 30 2.57 0.75 21.18
N GLU A 31 3.31 1.69 20.60
CA GLU A 31 3.49 3.05 21.10
C GLU A 31 2.73 4.09 20.28
N ASN A 32 2.24 3.76 19.07
CA ASN A 32 1.58 4.71 18.16
C ASN A 32 0.46 4.08 17.29
N TRP A 33 -0.50 4.92 16.88
CA TRP A 33 -1.55 4.55 15.92
C TRP A 33 -1.05 4.58 14.47
N THR A 34 -1.49 3.62 13.66
CA THR A 34 -1.17 3.57 12.21
C THR A 34 -2.10 4.41 11.38
N PHE A 35 -3.36 4.56 11.77
CA PHE A 35 -4.34 5.39 11.07
C PHE A 35 -5.10 6.29 12.03
N GLU A 36 -5.41 7.49 11.55
CA GLU A 36 -6.34 8.43 12.17
C GLU A 36 -7.36 8.86 11.11
N TYR A 37 -8.62 9.04 11.49
CA TYR A 37 -9.63 9.65 10.65
C TYR A 37 -10.17 10.91 11.28
N ASN A 38 -10.37 11.94 10.47
CA ASN A 38 -10.96 13.21 10.89
C ASN A 38 -12.36 13.40 10.25
N PRO A 39 -13.46 13.48 11.04
CA PRO A 39 -14.81 13.61 10.51
C PRO A 39 -15.10 14.98 9.87
N GLN A 40 -14.36 16.03 10.22
CA GLN A 40 -14.54 17.36 9.63
C GLN A 40 -13.97 17.44 8.22
N THR A 41 -12.87 16.72 7.95
CA THR A 41 -12.24 16.69 6.62
C THR A 41 -12.60 15.45 5.82
N GLN A 42 -13.19 14.43 6.46
CA GLN A 42 -13.45 13.10 5.92
C GLN A 42 -12.19 12.42 5.37
N ARG A 43 -11.05 12.77 5.96
CA ARG A 43 -9.74 12.22 5.57
C ARG A 43 -9.28 11.19 6.58
N LEU A 44 -8.78 10.10 6.05
CA LEU A 44 -7.99 9.13 6.78
C LEU A 44 -6.52 9.46 6.51
N THR A 45 -5.79 9.80 7.57
CA THR A 45 -4.40 10.23 7.50
C THR A 45 -3.54 9.43 8.45
N HIS A 46 -2.24 9.49 8.21
CA HIS A 46 -1.25 9.17 9.22
C HIS A 46 -0.03 10.07 9.05
N SER A 47 0.40 10.67 10.16
CA SER A 47 1.78 11.13 10.30
C SER A 47 2.20 10.86 11.74
N ASP A 48 3.16 9.97 11.95
CA ASP A 48 3.92 9.92 13.19
C ASP A 48 4.89 11.12 13.27
N ALA A 49 4.37 12.33 13.09
CA ALA A 49 5.17 13.54 13.19
C ALA A 49 5.72 13.77 14.61
N ASN A 50 5.29 12.96 15.59
CA ASN A 50 5.55 13.21 17.01
C ASN A 50 6.39 12.14 17.73
N ASN A 51 6.65 10.94 17.19
CA ASN A 51 7.35 9.92 18.00
C ASN A 51 8.39 9.03 17.30
N GLY A 52 8.68 9.21 16.01
CA GLY A 52 9.85 8.61 15.37
C GLY A 52 9.94 7.08 15.52
N SER A 53 8.82 6.39 15.65
CA SER A 53 8.79 4.94 15.83
C SER A 53 8.68 4.29 14.45
N PRO A 54 9.78 3.72 13.92
CA PRO A 54 9.76 3.17 12.56
C PRO A 54 8.82 1.96 12.49
N VAL A 55 8.11 1.84 11.37
CA VAL A 55 7.48 0.59 10.96
C VAL A 55 8.47 -0.19 10.09
N THR A 56 8.50 -1.51 10.25
CA THR A 56 9.40 -2.36 9.46
C THR A 56 8.71 -2.83 8.17
N LEU A 57 9.15 -2.29 7.04
CA LEU A 57 8.78 -2.77 5.71
C LEU A 57 9.59 -4.03 5.36
N LEU A 58 8.89 -5.10 4.99
CA LEU A 58 9.46 -6.33 4.47
C LEU A 58 9.35 -6.37 2.95
N VAL A 59 10.48 -6.64 2.28
CA VAL A 59 10.57 -6.86 0.83
C VAL A 59 10.93 -8.33 0.60
N ASP A 60 10.14 -9.02 -0.23
CA ASP A 60 10.33 -10.44 -0.52
C ASP A 60 10.39 -10.73 -2.04
N ASP A 61 11.12 -11.77 -2.43
CA ASP A 61 11.35 -12.17 -3.82
C ASP A 61 10.27 -13.12 -4.37
N ARG A 62 9.03 -12.92 -3.92
CA ARG A 62 7.85 -13.71 -4.31
C ARG A 62 7.84 -15.13 -3.74
N ASN A 63 8.22 -15.30 -2.49
CA ASN A 63 8.52 -16.60 -1.88
C ASN A 63 9.59 -17.38 -2.66
N GLY A 64 10.54 -16.67 -3.26
CA GLY A 64 11.69 -17.26 -3.89
C GLY A 64 12.72 -17.73 -2.85
N PRO A 65 13.93 -18.10 -3.28
CA PRO A 65 14.95 -18.61 -2.38
C PRO A 65 15.66 -17.51 -1.58
N MET A 66 15.46 -16.23 -1.88
CA MET A 66 16.16 -15.16 -1.16
C MET A 66 15.47 -14.86 0.18
N PRO A 67 16.23 -14.50 1.21
CA PRO A 67 15.65 -14.10 2.48
C PRO A 67 14.94 -12.75 2.36
N ALA A 68 13.81 -12.55 3.04
CA ALA A 68 13.15 -11.25 3.08
C ALA A 68 14.09 -10.17 3.66
N VAL A 69 13.99 -8.95 3.12
CA VAL A 69 14.76 -7.79 3.58
C VAL A 69 13.86 -6.91 4.45
N SER A 70 14.31 -6.63 5.67
CA SER A 70 13.65 -5.73 6.62
C SER A 70 14.24 -4.33 6.54
N ILE A 71 13.37 -3.33 6.43
CA ILE A 71 13.75 -1.92 6.31
C ILE A 71 12.92 -1.11 7.30
N ASP A 72 13.57 -0.35 8.17
CA ASP A 72 12.90 0.58 9.05
C ASP A 72 12.46 1.82 8.27
N THR A 73 11.18 2.15 8.38
CA THR A 73 10.53 3.19 7.57
C THR A 73 9.60 4.04 8.44
N GLU A 74 9.40 5.29 8.06
CA GLU A 74 8.22 6.05 8.47
C GLU A 74 7.08 5.74 7.49
N PHE A 75 5.90 5.44 8.00
CA PHE A 75 4.69 5.32 7.20
C PHE A 75 4.01 6.68 7.12
N ARG A 76 3.39 6.99 5.98
CA ARG A 76 2.43 8.09 5.85
C ARG A 76 1.27 7.64 5.00
N ALA A 77 0.09 8.15 5.32
CA ALA A 77 -1.11 7.91 4.56
C ALA A 77 -1.91 9.20 4.43
N ASP A 78 -2.53 9.40 3.28
CA ASP A 78 -3.48 10.46 3.05
C ASP A 78 -4.57 10.00 2.07
N MET A 79 -5.76 9.75 2.60
CA MET A 79 -6.86 9.13 1.87
C MET A 79 -8.16 9.89 2.15
N THR A 80 -9.00 10.01 1.13
CA THR A 80 -10.35 10.58 1.26
C THR A 80 -11.36 9.45 1.28
N LEU A 81 -12.25 9.49 2.26
CA LEU A 81 -13.32 8.51 2.44
C LEU A 81 -14.60 9.00 1.75
N SER A 82 -15.29 8.11 1.04
CA SER A 82 -16.62 8.35 0.46
C SER A 82 -17.57 7.21 0.81
N THR A 83 -18.80 7.51 1.19
CA THR A 83 -19.82 6.49 1.49
C THR A 83 -20.23 5.73 0.22
N LEU A 84 -20.27 4.40 0.26
CA LEU A 84 -20.85 3.59 -0.82
C LEU A 84 -22.17 2.96 -0.41
N SER A 85 -22.15 2.13 0.64
CA SER A 85 -23.33 1.40 1.07
C SER A 85 -23.21 0.90 2.51
N SER A 86 -24.32 0.44 3.07
CA SER A 86 -24.33 -0.39 4.26
C SER A 86 -25.36 -1.49 4.06
N VAL A 87 -24.92 -2.74 4.19
CA VAL A 87 -25.75 -3.91 3.88
C VAL A 87 -25.99 -4.69 5.17
N ALA A 88 -27.26 -4.90 5.51
CA ALA A 88 -27.62 -5.74 6.65
C ALA A 88 -27.16 -7.19 6.40
N ILE A 89 -26.41 -7.76 7.34
CA ILE A 89 -25.91 -9.14 7.28
C ILE A 89 -26.61 -10.06 8.30
N GLY A 90 -27.61 -9.54 9.02
CA GLY A 90 -28.43 -10.25 10.00
C GLY A 90 -27.94 -10.05 11.44
N GLY A 91 -28.82 -10.28 12.42
CA GLY A 91 -28.48 -10.10 13.85
C GLY A 91 -28.19 -8.65 14.24
N ASP A 92 -28.93 -7.70 13.66
CA ASP A 92 -28.76 -6.24 13.83
C ASP A 92 -27.39 -5.70 13.39
N GLU A 93 -26.66 -6.48 12.58
CA GLU A 93 -25.34 -6.14 12.06
C GLU A 93 -25.38 -5.74 10.58
N PHE A 94 -24.46 -4.86 10.23
CA PHE A 94 -24.25 -4.28 8.92
C PHE A 94 -22.79 -4.45 8.51
N LEU A 95 -22.59 -4.67 7.21
CA LEU A 95 -21.32 -4.44 6.55
C LEU A 95 -21.35 -3.03 5.97
N HIS A 96 -20.63 -2.11 6.60
CA HIS A 96 -20.43 -0.74 6.10
C HIS A 96 -19.32 -0.74 5.06
N ILE A 97 -19.58 -0.08 3.92
CA ILE A 97 -18.72 -0.10 2.75
C ILE A 97 -18.48 1.34 2.31
N TYR A 98 -17.22 1.71 2.16
CA TYR A 98 -16.77 3.03 1.76
C TYR A 98 -15.76 2.92 0.62
N ALA A 99 -15.75 3.90 -0.27
CA ALA A 99 -14.69 4.10 -1.25
C ALA A 99 -13.56 4.93 -0.62
N LEU A 100 -12.34 4.63 -1.02
CA LEU A 100 -11.13 5.35 -0.65
C LEU A 100 -10.36 5.74 -1.90
N ASN A 101 -9.90 6.99 -1.94
CA ASN A 101 -8.98 7.50 -2.95
C ASN A 101 -7.83 8.21 -2.25
N GLY A 102 -6.60 8.02 -2.69
CA GLY A 102 -5.44 8.69 -2.10
C GLY A 102 -4.15 7.92 -2.27
N SER A 103 -3.27 8.04 -1.27
CA SER A 103 -1.98 7.38 -1.29
C SER A 103 -1.49 7.00 0.10
N PHE A 104 -0.52 6.09 0.13
CA PHE A 104 0.34 5.88 1.28
C PHE A 104 1.79 5.74 0.81
N GLU A 105 2.72 6.03 1.71
CA GLU A 105 4.15 5.99 1.40
C GLU A 105 4.97 5.50 2.59
N PHE A 106 6.11 4.92 2.27
CA PHE A 106 7.15 4.51 3.19
C PHE A 106 8.35 5.40 2.93
N LEU A 107 8.80 6.10 3.96
CA LEU A 107 9.97 6.97 3.93
C LEU A 107 11.11 6.32 4.71
N VAL A 108 12.33 6.57 4.29
CA VAL A 108 13.54 6.10 4.97
C VAL A 108 14.43 7.28 5.28
N ASP A 109 15.14 7.23 6.40
CA ASP A 109 16.17 8.22 6.71
C ASP A 109 17.44 7.90 5.92
N VAL A 110 17.89 8.84 5.09
CA VAL A 110 19.12 8.71 4.30
C VAL A 110 20.27 9.57 4.87
N GLY A 111 20.17 9.97 6.15
CA GLY A 111 21.18 10.71 6.90
C GLY A 111 21.05 12.23 6.84
N ASN A 112 20.22 12.77 5.94
CA ASN A 112 19.90 14.19 5.83
C ASN A 112 18.38 14.46 5.94
N GLY A 113 17.62 13.48 6.41
CA GLY A 113 16.17 13.54 6.48
C GLY A 113 15.50 12.37 5.77
N LEU A 114 14.17 12.40 5.84
CA LEU A 114 13.32 11.35 5.29
C LEU A 114 13.12 11.55 3.79
N GLU A 115 13.39 10.49 3.03
CA GLU A 115 13.11 10.41 1.61
C GLU A 115 12.11 9.29 1.34
N THR A 116 11.19 9.50 0.39
CA THR A 116 10.26 8.46 -0.05
C THR A 116 11.04 7.28 -0.63
N ALA A 117 10.88 6.09 -0.04
CA ALA A 117 11.41 4.84 -0.55
C ALA A 117 10.38 4.16 -1.48
N MET A 118 9.11 4.16 -1.07
CA MET A 118 8.01 3.58 -1.82
C MET A 118 6.76 4.44 -1.64
N ARG A 119 6.00 4.66 -2.71
CA ARG A 119 4.67 5.28 -2.67
C ARG A 119 3.67 4.41 -3.41
N VAL A 120 2.46 4.31 -2.87
CA VAL A 120 1.33 3.67 -3.54
C VAL A 120 0.24 4.70 -3.70
N GLU A 121 -0.13 4.97 -4.94
CA GLU A 121 -1.28 5.80 -5.29
C GLU A 121 -2.42 4.89 -5.72
N PHE A 122 -3.64 5.20 -5.29
CA PHE A 122 -4.79 4.39 -5.65
C PHE A 122 -6.09 5.18 -5.76
N ASN A 123 -6.98 4.66 -6.60
CA ASN A 123 -8.35 5.14 -6.77
C ASN A 123 -9.33 3.97 -6.63
N ASP A 124 -10.52 4.24 -6.11
CA ASP A 124 -11.60 3.27 -5.90
C ASP A 124 -11.20 2.06 -5.04
N ALA A 125 -10.31 2.25 -4.06
CA ALA A 125 -10.11 1.25 -3.02
C ALA A 125 -11.35 1.18 -2.13
N THR A 126 -11.50 0.09 -1.37
CA THR A 126 -12.65 -0.13 -0.49
C THR A 126 -12.21 -0.22 0.96
N LEU A 127 -12.90 0.48 1.85
CA LEU A 127 -12.89 0.21 3.29
C LEU A 127 -14.18 -0.52 3.65
N THR A 128 -14.03 -1.65 4.36
CA THR A 128 -15.16 -2.39 4.92
C THR A 128 -15.04 -2.49 6.43
N ALA A 129 -16.13 -2.22 7.13
CA ALA A 129 -16.21 -2.35 8.57
C ALA A 129 -17.53 -3.01 8.94
N ARG A 130 -17.49 -3.96 9.86
CA ARG A 130 -18.69 -4.61 10.38
C ARG A 130 -19.14 -3.94 11.67
N GLY A 131 -20.43 -3.80 11.91
CA GLY A 131 -20.97 -3.45 13.22
C GLY A 131 -22.47 -3.18 13.17
N PRO A 132 -23.10 -2.69 14.25
CA PRO A 132 -24.50 -2.32 14.23
C PRO A 132 -24.76 -1.10 13.32
N SER A 133 -26.03 -0.78 13.07
CA SER A 133 -26.43 0.26 12.11
C SER A 133 -25.77 1.64 12.32
N ASP A 134 -25.36 1.96 13.54
CA ASP A 134 -24.84 3.26 13.98
C ASP A 134 -23.37 3.21 14.41
N ARG A 135 -22.64 2.12 14.16
CA ARG A 135 -21.25 1.98 14.61
C ARG A 135 -20.48 0.89 13.86
N TRP A 136 -19.22 1.16 13.56
CA TRP A 136 -18.24 0.12 13.24
C TRP A 136 -17.74 -0.57 14.50
N SER A 137 -17.51 -1.88 14.44
CA SER A 137 -16.85 -2.65 15.49
C SER A 137 -15.35 -2.31 15.59
N SER A 138 -14.58 -3.11 16.34
CA SER A 138 -13.16 -2.89 16.60
C SER A 138 -12.21 -3.21 15.43
N THR A 139 -12.73 -3.67 14.29
CA THR A 139 -11.92 -4.08 13.13
C THR A 139 -12.51 -3.61 11.80
N ALA A 140 -11.63 -3.30 10.85
CA ALA A 140 -11.99 -3.00 9.46
C ALA A 140 -10.90 -3.52 8.51
N THR A 141 -11.19 -3.50 7.21
CA THR A 141 -10.23 -3.84 6.16
C THR A 141 -10.25 -2.76 5.11
N ILE A 142 -9.06 -2.30 4.70
CA ILE A 142 -8.87 -1.53 3.48
C ILE A 142 -8.29 -2.47 2.42
N SER A 143 -8.79 -2.41 1.20
CA SER A 143 -8.20 -3.15 0.09
C SER A 143 -8.38 -2.41 -1.22
N GLY A 144 -7.35 -2.43 -2.05
CA GLY A 144 -7.39 -1.95 -3.42
C GLY A 144 -6.70 -2.95 -4.32
N GLY A 145 -7.12 -2.98 -5.57
CA GLY A 145 -6.49 -3.81 -6.58
C GLY A 145 -6.90 -3.33 -7.96
N ASP A 146 -6.05 -3.60 -8.92
CA ASP A 146 -6.35 -3.34 -10.32
C ASP A 146 -6.23 -4.61 -11.16
N THR A 147 -6.42 -4.49 -12.46
CA THR A 147 -6.40 -5.65 -13.37
C THR A 147 -5.59 -5.33 -14.60
N ALA A 148 -5.16 -6.35 -15.33
CA ALA A 148 -4.45 -6.16 -16.60
C ALA A 148 -5.29 -5.39 -17.65
N SER A 149 -6.63 -5.43 -17.53
CA SER A 149 -7.57 -4.71 -18.40
C SER A 149 -7.89 -3.29 -17.93
N ASP A 150 -7.55 -2.94 -16.70
CA ASP A 150 -7.77 -1.62 -16.11
C ASP A 150 -6.57 -1.25 -15.21
N PRO A 151 -5.37 -1.10 -15.80
CA PRO A 151 -4.16 -0.80 -15.04
C PRO A 151 -4.17 0.65 -14.56
N GLY A 152 -3.66 0.89 -13.36
CA GLY A 152 -3.48 2.23 -12.81
C GLY A 152 -4.53 2.64 -11.77
N ARG A 153 -5.40 1.74 -11.32
CA ARG A 153 -6.19 1.99 -10.10
C ARG A 153 -5.35 1.85 -8.84
N VAL A 154 -4.28 1.06 -8.91
CA VAL A 154 -3.24 0.98 -7.89
C VAL A 154 -1.94 1.15 -8.65
N THR A 155 -1.03 1.97 -8.14
CA THR A 155 0.28 2.16 -8.75
C THR A 155 1.31 2.32 -7.67
N TYR A 156 2.27 1.41 -7.66
CA TYR A 156 3.44 1.51 -6.83
C TYR A 156 4.50 2.32 -7.57
N SER A 157 5.17 3.21 -6.85
CA SER A 157 6.34 3.94 -7.31
C SER A 157 7.49 3.67 -6.36
N PHE A 158 8.60 3.23 -6.92
CA PHE A 158 9.81 2.83 -6.20
C PHE A 158 10.91 3.84 -6.48
N PHE A 159 11.58 4.26 -5.42
CA PHE A 159 12.57 5.33 -5.47
C PHE A 159 13.97 4.80 -5.14
N GLN A 160 14.98 5.63 -5.44
CA GLN A 160 16.38 5.27 -5.24
C GLN A 160 16.71 4.85 -3.79
N PRO A 161 16.14 5.46 -2.73
CA PRO A 161 16.42 5.04 -1.36
C PRO A 161 16.08 3.56 -1.10
N LEU A 162 14.93 3.07 -1.58
CA LEU A 162 14.55 1.65 -1.42
C LEU A 162 15.53 0.73 -2.15
N VAL A 163 15.84 1.04 -3.42
CA VAL A 163 16.75 0.25 -4.25
C VAL A 163 18.16 0.22 -3.65
N GLY A 164 18.59 1.30 -2.99
CA GLY A 164 19.88 1.36 -2.30
C GLY A 164 19.95 0.54 -1.02
N LEU A 165 18.82 0.33 -0.34
CA LEU A 165 18.73 -0.41 0.92
C LEU A 165 18.59 -1.92 0.74
N VAL A 166 18.05 -2.37 -0.40
CA VAL A 166 17.89 -3.81 -0.69
C VAL A 166 19.15 -4.39 -1.33
N PRO A 167 19.87 -5.31 -0.66
CA PRO A 167 21.04 -5.94 -1.24
C PRO A 167 20.67 -6.71 -2.50
N ASN A 168 21.39 -6.47 -3.60
CA ASN A 168 21.06 -7.08 -4.89
C ASN A 168 19.59 -6.83 -5.30
N ALA A 169 19.11 -5.59 -5.16
CA ALA A 169 17.75 -5.17 -5.51
C ALA A 169 17.22 -5.76 -6.83
N ALA A 170 18.06 -5.85 -7.86
CA ALA A 170 17.70 -6.45 -9.14
C ALA A 170 17.28 -7.93 -9.04
N ALA A 171 17.86 -8.72 -8.14
CA ALA A 171 17.46 -10.10 -7.91
C ALA A 171 16.10 -10.21 -7.21
N TYR A 172 15.71 -9.19 -6.43
CA TYR A 172 14.35 -9.09 -5.87
C TYR A 172 13.37 -8.59 -6.93
N GLY A 173 13.85 -8.19 -8.12
CA GLY A 173 13.07 -7.54 -9.18
C GLY A 173 12.94 -6.02 -9.02
N LEU A 174 13.63 -5.42 -8.05
CA LEU A 174 13.45 -4.01 -7.69
C LEU A 174 14.21 -3.12 -8.67
N GLY A 175 13.57 -2.01 -9.03
CA GLY A 175 14.15 -0.95 -9.83
C GLY A 175 13.40 0.36 -9.59
N VAL A 176 14.06 1.48 -9.85
CA VAL A 176 13.41 2.81 -9.78
C VAL A 176 12.39 2.92 -10.90
N GLY A 177 11.19 3.38 -10.57
CA GLY A 177 10.10 3.54 -11.52
C GLY A 177 8.76 3.14 -10.93
N SER A 178 7.75 3.02 -11.78
CA SER A 178 6.43 2.58 -11.39
C SER A 178 6.20 1.11 -11.70
N SER A 179 5.30 0.48 -10.96
CA SER A 179 4.80 -0.85 -11.27
C SER A 179 4.06 -0.88 -12.61
N ILE A 180 3.91 -2.08 -13.17
CA ILE A 180 3.23 -2.35 -14.44
C ILE A 180 2.32 -3.58 -14.32
N GLY A 181 1.09 -3.47 -14.79
CA GLY A 181 0.17 -4.61 -14.76
C GLY A 181 -0.59 -4.69 -13.43
N PRO A 182 -1.09 -5.88 -13.05
CA PRO A 182 -1.90 -6.04 -11.85
C PRO A 182 -1.12 -5.75 -10.57
N ASP A 183 -1.61 -4.79 -9.80
CA ASP A 183 -1.11 -4.40 -8.49
C ASP A 183 -2.25 -4.47 -7.46
N ASP A 184 -1.90 -4.80 -6.21
CA ASP A 184 -2.86 -4.88 -5.12
C ASP A 184 -2.29 -4.43 -3.78
N PHE A 185 -3.19 -4.11 -2.86
CA PHE A 185 -2.84 -3.94 -1.45
C PHE A 185 -4.03 -4.25 -0.55
N SER A 186 -3.72 -4.59 0.69
CA SER A 186 -4.69 -4.67 1.77
C SER A 186 -4.08 -4.22 3.10
N PHE A 187 -4.89 -3.49 3.87
CA PHE A 187 -4.66 -3.26 5.28
C PHE A 187 -5.72 -3.96 6.12
N THR A 188 -5.31 -4.63 7.19
CA THR A 188 -6.20 -5.02 8.28
C THR A 188 -6.07 -4.00 9.39
N LEU A 189 -7.20 -3.43 9.81
CA LEU A 189 -7.31 -2.43 10.85
C LEU A 189 -7.83 -3.11 12.12
N THR A 190 -7.11 -2.93 13.21
CA THR A 190 -7.41 -3.48 14.53
C THR A 190 -7.42 -2.39 15.58
N SER A 191 -8.03 -2.67 16.73
CA SER A 191 -8.15 -1.70 17.83
C SER A 191 -8.82 -0.39 17.40
N LEU A 192 -9.80 -0.44 16.48
CA LEU A 192 -10.58 0.74 16.10
C LEU A 192 -11.23 1.34 17.35
N ASN A 193 -10.94 2.61 17.61
CA ASN A 193 -11.43 3.30 18.79
C ASN A 193 -11.51 4.82 18.59
N THR A 194 -12.25 5.49 19.46
CA THR A 194 -12.38 6.96 19.51
C THR A 194 -11.68 7.58 20.71
N SER A 195 -10.84 6.84 21.43
CA SER A 195 -10.13 7.36 22.61
C SER A 195 -8.86 8.12 22.25
N GLY A 196 -8.14 7.65 21.23
CA GLY A 196 -6.80 8.12 20.88
C GLY A 196 -5.72 7.78 21.92
N ALA A 197 -6.08 7.12 23.03
CA ALA A 197 -5.18 6.83 24.14
C ALA A 197 -4.18 5.72 23.77
N LEU A 198 -2.92 5.89 24.18
CA LEU A 198 -1.85 4.92 24.00
C LEU A 198 -1.21 4.61 25.38
N PRO A 199 -1.22 3.35 25.85
CA PRO A 199 -1.91 2.20 25.26
C PRO A 199 -3.45 2.34 25.35
N PHE A 200 -4.16 1.77 24.39
CA PHE A 200 -5.62 1.64 24.48
C PHE A 200 -6.00 0.40 25.27
N ASP A 201 -6.82 0.59 26.30
CA ASP A 201 -7.39 -0.49 27.10
C ASP A 201 -8.93 -0.47 26.96
N PRO A 202 -9.52 -1.46 26.26
CA PRO A 202 -10.97 -1.52 26.08
C PRO A 202 -11.72 -1.84 27.38
N GLU A 203 -11.07 -2.38 28.42
CA GLU A 203 -11.72 -2.64 29.70
C GLU A 203 -11.92 -1.36 30.51
N SER A 204 -10.94 -0.44 30.47
CA SER A 204 -11.06 0.87 31.13
C SER A 204 -11.82 1.91 30.31
N ASN A 205 -11.91 1.77 28.98
CA ASN A 205 -12.68 2.67 28.11
C ASN A 205 -13.58 1.93 27.09
N PRO A 206 -14.57 1.15 27.54
CA PRO A 206 -15.41 0.35 26.64
C PRO A 206 -16.28 1.20 25.70
N GLY A 207 -16.63 2.43 26.11
CA GLY A 207 -17.44 3.34 25.31
C GLY A 207 -16.74 3.85 24.06
N ALA A 208 -15.40 3.89 24.09
CA ALA A 208 -14.56 4.33 22.98
C ALA A 208 -14.24 3.22 21.98
N LEU A 209 -14.69 1.97 22.21
CA LEU A 209 -14.45 0.88 21.26
C LEU A 209 -15.31 1.04 19.99
N GLY A 210 -14.67 0.83 18.85
CA GLY A 210 -15.29 1.00 17.53
C GLY A 210 -15.44 2.46 17.13
N THR A 211 -16.24 2.69 16.09
CA THR A 211 -16.38 4.00 15.47
C THR A 211 -17.86 4.33 15.24
N PRO A 212 -18.45 5.27 15.99
CA PRO A 212 -19.84 5.69 15.77
C PRO A 212 -20.06 6.33 14.40
N THR A 213 -21.13 5.96 13.72
CA THR A 213 -21.60 6.55 12.46
C THR A 213 -22.92 7.29 12.68
N GLY A 214 -23.34 8.11 11.71
CA GLY A 214 -24.67 8.77 11.75
C GLY A 214 -25.85 7.80 11.55
N GLY A 215 -25.57 6.59 11.07
CA GLY A 215 -26.53 5.59 10.64
C GLY A 215 -25.96 4.74 9.50
N PRO A 216 -26.78 3.83 8.92
CA PRO A 216 -26.36 2.99 7.80
C PRO A 216 -26.00 3.85 6.58
N GLY A 217 -24.76 3.71 6.11
CA GLY A 217 -24.25 4.44 4.96
C GLY A 217 -23.71 5.83 5.27
N ASP A 218 -23.72 6.26 6.53
CA ASP A 218 -23.14 7.53 6.94
C ASP A 218 -21.64 7.42 7.25
N PHE A 219 -20.98 8.58 7.27
CA PHE A 219 -19.60 8.69 7.74
C PHE A 219 -19.50 8.48 9.25
N PRO A 220 -18.31 8.10 9.74
CA PRO A 220 -17.97 8.27 11.15
C PRO A 220 -18.23 9.69 11.64
N THR A 221 -18.80 9.81 12.83
CA THR A 221 -19.16 11.11 13.43
C THR A 221 -18.10 11.66 14.38
N GLN A 222 -17.07 10.84 14.68
CA GLN A 222 -15.99 11.17 15.59
C GLN A 222 -14.64 10.82 14.96
N THR A 223 -13.60 11.48 15.45
CA THR A 223 -12.22 11.06 15.17
C THR A 223 -12.02 9.65 15.70
N TRP A 224 -11.37 8.80 14.92
CA TRP A 224 -11.03 7.44 15.32
C TRP A 224 -9.59 7.11 14.94
N TRP A 225 -9.05 6.12 15.65
CA TRP A 225 -7.70 5.61 15.47
C TRP A 225 -7.70 4.09 15.30
N SER A 226 -6.69 3.55 14.62
CA SER A 226 -6.47 2.10 14.53
C SER A 226 -4.99 1.73 14.36
N GLU A 227 -4.68 0.50 14.75
CA GLU A 227 -3.47 -0.21 14.34
C GLU A 227 -3.70 -0.88 12.99
N GLY A 228 -2.77 -0.75 12.06
CA GLY A 228 -2.92 -1.24 10.68
C GLY A 228 -1.79 -2.17 10.25
N SER A 229 -2.09 -3.39 9.81
CA SER A 229 -1.09 -4.26 9.16
C SER A 229 -1.30 -4.28 7.65
N PHE A 230 -0.23 -4.19 6.87
CA PHE A 230 -0.22 -4.09 5.42
C PHE A 230 0.34 -5.35 4.75
N SER A 231 -0.26 -5.69 3.62
CA SER A 231 0.34 -6.57 2.62
C SER A 231 -0.03 -6.06 1.24
N GLY A 232 0.87 -6.17 0.28
CA GLY A 232 0.60 -5.78 -1.09
C GLY A 232 1.57 -6.42 -2.07
N SER A 233 1.18 -6.41 -3.34
CA SER A 233 2.01 -6.91 -4.42
C SER A 233 2.02 -5.97 -5.61
N ALA A 234 3.17 -5.91 -6.26
CA ALA A 234 3.34 -5.11 -7.46
C ALA A 234 4.27 -5.78 -8.46
N ILE A 235 4.08 -5.51 -9.74
CA ILE A 235 4.98 -6.01 -10.78
C ILE A 235 5.88 -4.86 -11.25
N ILE A 236 7.20 -5.04 -11.18
CA ILE A 236 8.15 -4.00 -11.60
C ILE A 236 8.73 -4.34 -12.97
N PRO A 237 8.81 -3.37 -13.91
CA PRO A 237 9.52 -3.58 -15.17
C PRO A 237 11.00 -3.88 -14.90
N SER A 238 11.51 -4.99 -15.42
CA SER A 238 12.94 -5.26 -15.34
C SER A 238 13.72 -4.16 -16.08
N PRO A 239 14.84 -3.65 -15.55
CA PRO A 239 15.66 -2.65 -16.25
C PRO A 239 16.08 -3.08 -17.67
N ALA A 240 16.22 -4.39 -17.89
CA ALA A 240 16.55 -4.98 -19.19
C ALA A 240 15.43 -4.79 -20.23
N SER A 241 14.16 -4.76 -19.81
CA SER A 241 13.01 -4.56 -20.69
C SER A 241 12.99 -3.15 -21.32
N LEU A 242 13.36 -2.11 -20.56
CA LEU A 242 13.48 -0.73 -21.04
C LEU A 242 14.67 -0.56 -21.99
N ALA A 243 15.81 -1.19 -21.67
CA ALA A 243 16.98 -1.21 -22.55
C ALA A 243 16.66 -1.87 -23.90
N LEU A 244 15.86 -2.94 -23.89
CA LEU A 244 15.40 -3.62 -25.11
C LEU A 244 14.47 -2.76 -25.95
N LEU A 245 13.51 -2.06 -25.34
CA LEU A 245 12.65 -1.11 -26.04
C LEU A 245 13.47 -0.01 -26.72
N GLY A 246 14.46 0.55 -26.01
CA GLY A 246 15.38 1.55 -26.56
C GLY A 246 16.19 1.01 -27.74
N MET A 247 16.79 -0.18 -27.61
CA MET A 247 17.55 -0.80 -28.70
C MET A 247 16.66 -1.19 -29.90
N GLY A 248 15.44 -1.68 -29.64
CA GLY A 248 14.45 -1.97 -30.68
C GLY A 248 14.04 -0.73 -31.45
N GLY A 249 13.79 0.38 -30.76
CA GLY A 249 13.51 1.69 -31.37
C GLY A 249 14.66 2.18 -32.25
N LEU A 250 15.90 2.09 -31.76
CA LEU A 250 17.09 2.45 -32.54
C LEU A 250 17.28 1.59 -33.79
N ALA A 251 17.04 0.28 -33.69
CA ALA A 251 17.11 -0.63 -34.84
C ALA A 251 16.03 -0.31 -35.89
N MET A 252 14.80 0.01 -35.47
CA MET A 252 13.74 0.43 -36.40
C MET A 252 14.02 1.79 -37.05
N ALA A 253 14.53 2.76 -36.28
CA ALA A 253 14.90 4.08 -36.82
C ALA A 253 16.03 3.98 -37.85
N ARG A 254 17.00 3.06 -37.63
CA ARG A 254 18.10 2.82 -38.57
C ARG A 254 17.65 2.09 -39.84
N ARG A 255 16.56 1.33 -39.82
CA ARG A 255 15.98 0.67 -41.00
C ARG A 255 15.21 1.65 -41.92
N ARG A 256 14.86 2.84 -41.42
CA ARG A 256 14.15 3.88 -42.18
C ARG A 256 15.08 4.90 -42.86
N ARG A 257 16.39 4.78 -42.69
CA ARG A 257 17.41 5.54 -43.43
C ARG A 257 18.05 4.63 -44.47
#